data_AF-A0A936NDI6-F1
#
_entry.id   AF-A0A936NDI6-F1
#
_cell.length_a   1.000
_cell.length_b   1.000
_cell.length_c   1.000
_cell.angle_alpha   90.00
_cell.angle_beta   90.00
_cell.angle_gamma   90.00
#
_symmetry.space_group_name_H-M   'P 1'
#
loop_
_entity.id
_entity.type
_entity.pdbx_description
1 polymer ?
#
loop_
_entity_poly.entity_id
_entity_poly.type
_entity_poly.pdbx_seq_one_letter_code
_entity_poly.pdbx_strand_id
1 'polypeptide(L)'
;MSEVIQVAFQVPIDDLRRLDATVPDEFPSRAAALRSILDAWLTDRRSLEIDRQLERGYAEVPEATATTAALSDAAIEGLRAADLDW
;
A
#
# COMPACT_ATOMS: atom_id res chain seq x y z
N MET A 1 -7.56 -13.34 -15.57
CA MET A 1 -8.11 -12.18 -16.32
C MET A 1 -8.47 -11.12 -15.30
N SER A 2 -7.92 -9.91 -15.40
CA SER A 2 -8.31 -8.81 -14.49
C SER A 2 -9.67 -8.27 -14.94
N GLU A 3 -10.67 -8.32 -14.07
CA GLU A 3 -11.99 -7.74 -14.35
C GLU A 3 -11.87 -6.21 -14.34
N VAL A 4 -12.21 -5.57 -15.45
CA VAL A 4 -12.20 -4.11 -15.57
C VAL A 4 -13.61 -3.58 -15.32
N ILE A 5 -13.76 -2.72 -14.31
CA ILE A 5 -15.02 -2.03 -14.01
C ILE A 5 -14.96 -0.62 -14.62
N GLN A 6 -16.00 -0.25 -15.37
CA GLN A 6 -16.15 1.11 -15.88
C GLN A 6 -16.85 2.00 -14.85
N VAL A 7 -16.30 3.18 -14.61
CA VAL A 7 -16.80 4.13 -13.61
C VAL A 7 -16.90 5.52 -14.26
N ALA A 8 -18.02 6.20 -14.02
CA ALA A 8 -18.23 7.58 -14.42
C ALA A 8 -18.10 8.50 -13.19
N PHE A 9 -17.33 9.58 -13.31
CA PHE A 9 -17.14 10.57 -12.26
C PHE A 9 -16.90 11.95 -12.86
N GLN A 10 -17.08 12.98 -12.05
CA GLN A 10 -16.86 14.37 -12.43
C GLN A 10 -15.50 14.82 -11.89
N VAL A 11 -14.78 15.61 -12.69
CA VAL A 11 -13.49 16.20 -12.34
C VAL A 11 -13.53 17.68 -12.69
N PRO A 12 -12.95 18.56 -11.84
CA PRO A 12 -12.75 19.96 -12.22
C PRO A 12 -12.01 20.07 -13.55
N ILE A 13 -12.42 21.02 -14.40
CA ILE A 13 -11.87 21.16 -15.74
C ILE A 13 -10.37 21.47 -15.73
N ASP A 14 -9.90 22.20 -14.71
CA ASP A 14 -8.49 22.55 -14.60
C ASP A 14 -7.63 21.34 -14.20
N ASP A 15 -8.17 20.43 -13.37
CA ASP A 15 -7.49 19.18 -13.03
C ASP A 15 -7.42 18.25 -14.24
N LEU A 16 -8.48 18.19 -15.06
CA LEU A 16 -8.47 17.44 -16.31
C LEU A 16 -7.43 17.97 -17.29
N ARG A 17 -7.28 19.29 -17.41
CA ARG A 17 -6.23 19.92 -18.24
C ARG A 17 -4.83 19.61 -17.74
N ARG A 18 -4.63 19.59 -16.41
CA ARG A 18 -3.34 19.22 -15.81
C ARG A 18 -3.01 17.76 -16.10
N LEU A 19 -3.99 16.86 -16.01
CA LEU A 19 -3.83 15.46 -16.40
C LEU A 19 -3.50 15.32 -17.89
N ASP A 20 -4.17 16.07 -18.76
CA ASP A 20 -3.91 16.05 -20.20
C ASP A 20 -2.53 16.56 -20.59
N ALA A 21 -1.91 17.41 -19.77
CA ALA A 21 -0.55 17.88 -19.99
C ALA A 21 0.52 16.81 -19.69
N THR A 22 0.20 15.81 -18.86
CA THR A 22 1.14 14.74 -18.46
C THR A 22 0.90 13.42 -19.19
N VAL A 23 -0.33 13.16 -19.65
CA VAL A 23 -0.70 11.92 -20.35
C VAL A 23 0.09 11.66 -21.65
N PRO A 24 0.33 12.63 -22.56
CA PRO A 24 0.87 12.36 -23.90
C PRO A 24 2.25 11.71 -23.89
N ASP A 25 3.05 12.02 -22.87
CA ASP A 25 4.46 11.62 -22.82
C ASP A 25 4.68 10.33 -22.00
N GLU A 26 3.79 10.04 -21.04
CA GLU A 26 4.01 8.99 -20.03
C GLU A 26 2.96 7.86 -20.05
N PHE A 27 1.76 8.09 -20.58
CA PHE A 27 0.66 7.14 -20.44
C PHE A 27 -0.13 6.92 -21.74
N PRO A 28 -0.55 5.66 -22.02
CA PRO A 28 -1.29 5.35 -23.24
C PRO A 28 -2.74 5.88 -23.25
N SER A 29 -3.27 6.33 -22.10
CA SER A 29 -4.60 6.93 -21.98
C SER A 29 -4.78 7.64 -20.64
N ARG A 30 -5.79 8.52 -20.55
CA ARG A 30 -6.23 9.11 -19.27
C ARG A 30 -6.55 8.04 -18.22
N ALA A 31 -7.19 6.94 -18.63
CA ALA A 31 -7.53 5.85 -17.71
C ALA A 31 -6.28 5.13 -17.18
N ALA A 32 -5.22 5.02 -17.98
CA ALA A 32 -3.93 4.48 -17.53
C ALA A 32 -3.26 5.43 -16.52
N ALA A 33 -3.23 6.73 -16.80
CA ALA A 33 -2.71 7.74 -15.88
C ALA A 33 -3.48 7.76 -14.56
N LEU A 34 -4.81 7.79 -14.60
CA LEU A 34 -5.66 7.75 -13.41
C LEU A 34 -5.46 6.49 -12.57
N ARG A 35 -5.24 5.34 -13.22
CA ARG A 35 -4.95 4.09 -12.51
C ARG A 35 -3.61 4.16 -11.78
N SER A 36 -2.58 4.71 -12.42
CA SER A 36 -1.27 4.91 -11.79
C SER A 36 -1.36 5.86 -10.60
N ILE A 37 -2.08 6.98 -10.75
CA ILE A 37 -2.31 7.94 -9.66
C ILE A 37 -3.07 7.28 -8.50
N LEU A 38 -4.11 6.49 -8.80
CA LEU A 38 -4.90 5.81 -7.80
C LEU A 38 -4.08 4.75 -7.04
N ASP A 39 -3.25 3.99 -7.76
CA ASP A 39 -2.39 2.97 -7.16
C ASP A 39 -1.34 3.59 -6.22
N ALA A 40 -0.71 4.69 -6.64
CA ALA A 40 0.20 5.46 -5.81
C ALA A 40 -0.51 5.98 -4.54
N TRP A 41 -1.70 6.58 -4.70
CA TRP A 41 -2.48 7.09 -3.57
C TRP A 41 -2.90 5.98 -2.58
N LEU A 42 -3.32 4.82 -3.09
CA LEU A 42 -3.68 3.67 -2.25
C LEU A 42 -2.46 3.11 -1.52
N THR A 43 -1.30 3.06 -2.18
CA THR A 43 -0.03 2.63 -1.60
C THR A 43 0.39 3.57 -0.46
N ASP A 44 0.35 4.88 -0.68
CA ASP A 44 0.66 5.88 0.35
C ASP A 44 -0.29 5.77 1.54
N ARG A 45 -1.60 5.63 1.28
CA ARG A 45 -2.58 5.46 2.36
C ARG A 45 -2.37 4.18 3.15
N ARG A 46 -1.97 3.10 2.49
CA ARG A 46 -1.65 1.84 3.15
C ARG A 46 -0.39 1.98 4.01
N SER A 47 0.64 2.65 3.52
CA SER A 47 1.86 2.94 4.29
C SER A 47 1.52 3.71 5.56
N LEU A 48 0.76 4.80 5.44
CA LEU A 48 0.34 5.62 6.58
C LEU A 48 -0.48 4.83 7.61
N GLU A 49 -1.30 3.87 7.16
CA GLU A 49 -2.07 3.02 8.07
C GLU A 49 -1.20 2.00 8.78
N ILE A 50 -0.20 1.42 8.09
CA ILE A 50 0.80 0.54 8.70
C ILE A 50 1.58 1.32 9.77
N ASP A 51 2.04 2.53 9.46
CA ASP A 51 2.80 3.36 10.40
C ASP A 51 1.98 3.65 11.67
N ARG A 52 0.69 3.99 11.52
CA ARG A 52 -0.22 4.19 12.66
C ARG A 52 -0.42 2.93 13.49
N GLN A 53 -0.50 1.76 12.85
CA GLN A 53 -0.65 0.50 13.57
C GLN A 53 0.61 0.13 14.33
N LEU A 54 1.78 0.35 13.74
CA LEU A 54 3.07 0.18 14.41
C LEU A 54 3.21 1.14 15.59
N GLU A 55 2.89 2.43 15.41
CA GLU A 55 2.91 3.42 16.50
C GLU A 55 2.01 3.01 17.66
N ARG A 56 0.78 2.55 17.39
CA ARG A 56 -0.12 2.04 18.44
C ARG A 56 0.46 0.82 19.14
N GLY A 57 0.96 -0.16 18.37
CA GLY A 57 1.58 -1.36 18.93
C GLY A 57 2.79 -1.06 19.80
N TYR A 58 3.64 -0.09 19.40
CA TYR A 58 4.78 0.34 20.22
C TYR A 58 4.35 1.15 21.45
N ALA A 59 3.29 1.96 21.36
CA ALA A 59 2.78 2.72 22.50
C ALA A 59 2.10 1.84 23.55
N GLU A 60 1.48 0.74 23.15
CA GLU A 60 0.84 -0.24 24.05
C GLU A 60 1.84 -1.17 24.74
N VAL A 61 3.11 -1.18 24.32
CA VAL A 61 4.18 -1.97 24.94
C VAL A 61 5.19 -1.05 25.65
N PRO A 62 5.02 -0.79 26.95
CA PRO A 62 6.06 -0.14 27.74
C PRO A 62 7.20 -1.14 27.94
N GLU A 63 8.39 -0.80 27.43
CA GLU A 63 9.65 -1.59 27.39
C GLU A 63 9.84 -2.54 26.19
N ALA A 64 10.47 -1.99 25.15
CA ALA A 64 10.93 -2.66 23.94
C ALA A 64 12.11 -3.65 24.11
N THR A 65 12.26 -4.26 25.29
CA THR A 65 13.34 -5.25 25.54
C THR A 65 12.88 -6.70 25.44
N ALA A 66 11.57 -6.98 25.46
CA ALA A 66 11.05 -8.34 25.41
C ALA A 66 10.35 -8.72 24.09
N THR A 67 9.84 -7.76 23.32
CA THR A 67 8.94 -8.07 22.19
C THR A 67 9.67 -8.45 20.91
N THR A 68 10.78 -7.81 20.54
CA THR A 68 11.47 -8.19 19.29
C THR A 68 12.09 -9.57 19.40
N ALA A 69 12.72 -9.90 20.53
CA ALA A 69 13.28 -11.23 20.78
C ALA A 69 12.17 -12.29 20.87
N ALA A 70 11.08 -12.04 21.61
CA ALA A 70 9.97 -12.99 21.70
C ALA A 70 9.22 -13.17 20.37
N LEU A 71 9.06 -12.12 19.57
CA LEU A 71 8.51 -12.21 18.22
C LEU A 71 9.46 -12.93 17.26
N SER A 72 10.76 -12.69 17.35
CA SER A 72 11.77 -13.43 16.59
C SER A 72 11.79 -14.91 16.95
N ASP A 73 11.75 -15.26 18.24
CA ASP A 73 11.70 -16.64 18.70
C ASP A 73 10.39 -17.32 18.26
N ALA A 74 9.25 -16.65 18.35
CA ALA A 74 7.97 -17.17 17.86
C ALA A 74 7.95 -17.33 16.33
N ALA A 75 8.59 -16.43 15.57
CA ALA A 75 8.71 -16.54 14.12
C ALA A 75 9.65 -17.68 13.71
N ILE A 76 10.78 -17.86 14.41
CA ILE A 76 11.72 -18.97 14.21
C ILE A 76 11.05 -20.29 14.53
N GLU A 77 10.29 -20.37 15.63
CA GLU A 77 9.59 -21.58 16.02
C GLU A 77 8.44 -21.90 15.05
N GLY A 78 7.72 -20.89 14.54
CA GLY A 78 6.75 -21.05 13.46
C GLY A 78 7.39 -21.57 12.16
N LEU A 79 8.59 -21.09 11.81
CA LEU A 79 9.38 -21.59 10.68
C LEU A 79 9.82 -23.05 10.85
N ARG A 80 10.22 -23.45 12.06
CA ARG A 80 10.55 -24.85 12.38
C ARG A 80 9.33 -25.76 12.38
N ALA A 81 8.19 -25.28 12.88
CA ALA A 81 6.95 -26.02 12.96
C ALA A 81 6.23 -26.15 11.60
N ALA A 82 6.51 -25.24 10.66
CA ALA A 82 5.96 -25.28 9.31
C ALA A 82 6.57 -26.37 8.41
N ASP A 83 7.58 -27.11 8.90
CA ASP A 83 8.27 -28.21 8.21
C ASP A 83 8.42 -27.91 6.71
N LEU A 84 9.03 -26.75 6.41
CA LEU A 84 9.29 -26.32 5.05
C LEU A 84 10.38 -27.21 4.47
N ASP A 85 9.97 -28.38 3.99
CA ASP A 85 10.71 -29.24 3.07
C ASP A 85 10.98 -28.44 1.78
N TRP A 86 12.12 -27.76 1.75
CA TRP A 86 12.78 -27.35 0.51
C TRP A 86 14.10 -28.10 0.38
#